data_AF-A0A2V8W5C8-F1
#
_entry.id   AF-A0A2V8W5C8-F1
#
_cell.length_a   1.000
_cell.length_b   1.000
_cell.length_c   1.000
_cell.angle_alpha   90.00
_cell.angle_beta   90.00
_cell.angle_gamma   90.00
#
_symmetry.space_group_name_H-M   'P 1'
#
loop_
_entity.id
_entity.type
_entity.pdbx_description
1 polymer ?
#
loop_
_entity_poly.entity_id
_entity_poly.type
_entity_poly.pdbx_seq_one_letter_code
_entity_poly.pdbx_strand_id
1 'polypeptide(L)'
;RGHYGRSGSIELPEALAHEVLENGVELAVAIDRFAGAVGIRDAQGAWGVLSNNFISRQEAFRVAVVAAFAPFYNSKMYRTRAAGASNSLG
;
A
#
# COMPACT_ATOMS: atom_id res chain seq x y z
N ARG A 1 8.37 -3.96 19.62
CA ARG A 1 7.39 -3.14 18.89
C ARG A 1 7.80 -3.09 17.43
N GLY A 2 6.89 -3.32 16.48
CA GLY A 2 7.19 -3.20 15.04
C GLY A 2 7.03 -1.77 14.54
N HIS A 3 7.57 -1.49 13.35
CA HIS A 3 7.35 -0.25 12.61
C HIS A 3 6.60 -0.56 11.31
N TYR A 4 5.73 0.34 10.89
CA TYR A 4 4.84 0.15 9.75
C TYR A 4 5.11 1.22 8.70
N GLY A 5 4.94 0.84 7.45
CA GLY A 5 5.00 1.72 6.30
C GLY A 5 3.93 1.30 5.31
N ARG A 6 3.47 2.26 4.52
CA ARG A 6 2.52 2.04 3.44
C ARG A 6 3.07 2.65 2.17
N SER A 7 2.66 2.07 1.04
CA SER A 7 2.81 2.70 -0.25
C SER A 7 1.80 3.85 -0.39
N GLY A 8 1.66 4.38 -1.60
CA GLY A 8 0.50 5.21 -1.95
C GLY A 8 -0.82 4.44 -1.91
N SER A 9 -1.87 5.13 -2.34
CA SER A 9 -3.21 4.56 -2.59
C SER A 9 -3.63 4.98 -4.00
N ILE A 10 -4.43 4.17 -4.65
CA ILE A 10 -5.00 4.45 -5.97
C ILE A 10 -6.51 4.28 -5.89
N GLU A 11 -7.22 5.17 -6.56
CA GLU A 11 -8.68 5.12 -6.64
C GLU A 11 -9.12 3.91 -7.46
N LEU A 12 -10.14 3.20 -6.98
CA LEU A 12 -10.74 2.10 -7.73
C LEU A 12 -11.82 2.66 -8.66
N PRO A 13 -11.90 2.21 -9.93
CA PRO A 13 -13.04 2.48 -10.78
C PRO A 13 -14.34 2.02 -10.11
N GLU A 14 -15.43 2.78 -10.28
CA GLU A 14 -16.71 2.50 -9.63
C GLU A 14 -17.20 1.05 -9.85
N ALA A 15 -17.10 0.55 -11.08
CA ALA A 15 -17.46 -0.84 -11.40
C ALA A 15 -16.66 -1.87 -10.59
N LEU A 16 -15.36 -1.62 -10.35
CA LEU A 16 -14.52 -2.49 -9.54
C LEU A 16 -14.84 -2.36 -8.05
N ALA A 17 -15.11 -1.13 -7.58
CA ALA A 17 -15.51 -0.89 -6.20
C ALA A 17 -16.84 -1.60 -5.86
N HIS A 18 -17.82 -1.55 -6.77
CA HIS A 18 -19.09 -2.25 -6.62
C HIS A 18 -18.90 -3.78 -6.50
N GLU A 19 -18.04 -4.38 -7.35
CA GLU A 19 -17.73 -5.82 -7.27
C GLU A 19 -17.15 -6.21 -5.89
N VAL A 20 -16.26 -5.38 -5.34
CA VAL A 20 -15.59 -5.71 -4.07
C VAL A 20 -16.47 -5.44 -2.86
N LEU A 21 -17.14 -4.29 -2.84
CA LEU A 21 -17.87 -3.82 -1.66
C LEU A 21 -19.29 -4.38 -1.57
N GLU A 22 -20.02 -4.40 -2.68
CA GLU A 22 -21.43 -4.82 -2.71
C GLU A 22 -21.55 -6.33 -2.99
N ASN A 23 -20.76 -6.84 -3.94
CA ASN A 23 -20.82 -8.25 -4.33
C ASN A 23 -19.87 -9.13 -3.50
N GLY A 24 -19.05 -8.54 -2.62
CA GLY A 24 -18.12 -9.26 -1.73
C GLY A 24 -17.02 -10.01 -2.47
N VAL A 25 -16.72 -9.64 -3.72
CA VAL A 25 -15.69 -10.30 -4.52
C VAL A 25 -14.32 -9.91 -3.97
N GLU A 26 -13.44 -10.89 -3.80
CA GLU A 26 -12.06 -10.64 -3.37
C GLU A 26 -11.35 -9.73 -4.40
N LEU A 27 -10.61 -8.73 -3.92
CA LEU A 27 -10.04 -7.68 -4.77
C LEU A 27 -9.12 -8.22 -5.87
N ALA A 28 -8.29 -9.23 -5.60
CA ALA A 28 -7.44 -9.82 -6.63
C ALA A 28 -8.28 -10.50 -7.71
N VAL A 29 -9.35 -11.22 -7.34
CA VAL A 29 -10.30 -11.81 -8.32
C VAL A 29 -10.99 -10.73 -9.15
N ALA A 30 -11.44 -9.65 -8.52
CA ALA A 30 -12.10 -8.53 -9.20
C ALA A 30 -11.13 -7.82 -10.17
N ILE A 31 -9.88 -7.60 -9.75
CA ILE A 31 -8.80 -7.04 -10.58
C ILE A 31 -8.48 -7.94 -11.77
N ASP A 32 -8.40 -9.26 -11.59
CA ASP A 32 -8.11 -10.19 -12.67
C ASP A 32 -9.21 -10.18 -13.74
N ARG A 33 -10.49 -10.13 -13.31
CA ARG A 33 -11.64 -9.97 -14.22
C ARG A 33 -11.59 -8.65 -14.97
N PHE A 34 -11.30 -7.56 -14.25
CA PHE A 34 -11.18 -6.23 -14.83
C PHE A 34 -10.06 -6.15 -15.85
N ALA A 35 -8.86 -6.68 -15.51
CA ALA A 35 -7.70 -6.79 -16.40
C ALA A 35 -8.01 -7.62 -17.66
N GLY A 36 -8.72 -8.74 -17.50
CA GLY A 36 -9.18 -9.56 -18.62
C GLY A 36 -10.14 -8.82 -19.55
N ALA A 37 -11.06 -8.01 -19.01
CA ALA A 37 -11.98 -7.19 -19.79
C ALA A 37 -11.25 -6.08 -20.58
N VAL A 38 -10.12 -5.58 -20.08
CA VAL A 38 -9.30 -4.55 -20.77
C VAL A 38 -8.13 -5.14 -21.57
N GLY A 39 -8.03 -6.47 -21.69
CA GLY A 39 -7.01 -7.14 -22.52
C GLY A 39 -5.59 -7.11 -21.94
N ILE A 40 -5.44 -6.91 -20.62
CA ILE A 40 -4.14 -6.91 -19.95
C ILE A 40 -3.81 -8.34 -19.52
N ARG A 41 -2.75 -8.90 -20.12
CA ARG A 41 -2.14 -10.17 -19.73
C ARG A 41 -0.85 -9.82 -18.98
N ASP A 42 -0.79 -10.12 -17.67
CA ASP A 42 0.42 -10.41 -16.85
C ASP A 42 0.35 -9.93 -15.38
N ALA A 43 1.30 -10.41 -14.57
CA ALA A 43 1.47 -10.38 -13.10
C ALA A 43 1.61 -8.99 -12.42
N GLN A 44 0.99 -7.97 -12.97
CA GLN A 44 1.10 -6.57 -12.56
C GLN A 44 0.40 -6.25 -11.24
N GLY A 45 -0.58 -7.08 -10.86
CA GLY A 45 -1.46 -6.83 -9.72
C GLY A 45 -2.26 -5.54 -9.85
N ALA A 46 -2.95 -5.15 -8.77
CA ALA A 46 -3.80 -3.96 -8.77
C ALA A 46 -3.07 -2.68 -9.20
N TRP A 47 -1.83 -2.49 -8.77
CA TRP A 47 -1.04 -1.30 -9.11
C TRP A 47 -0.80 -1.16 -10.61
N GLY A 48 -0.28 -2.21 -11.28
CA GLY A 48 -0.02 -2.06 -12.71
C GLY A 48 -1.29 -2.10 -13.57
N VAL A 49 -2.37 -2.76 -13.12
CA VAL A 49 -3.68 -2.70 -13.80
C VAL A 49 -4.27 -1.27 -13.73
N LEU A 50 -4.27 -0.66 -12.55
CA LEU A 50 -4.94 0.63 -12.33
C LEU A 50 -4.10 1.84 -12.72
N SER A 51 -2.77 1.71 -12.71
CA SER A 51 -1.85 2.80 -13.08
C SER A 51 -1.31 2.69 -14.51
N ASN A 52 -1.85 1.81 -15.34
CA ASN A 52 -1.29 1.51 -16.67
C ASN A 52 0.22 1.19 -16.62
N ASN A 53 0.60 0.41 -15.61
CA ASN A 53 1.97 0.01 -15.30
C ASN A 53 2.98 1.17 -15.10
N PHE A 54 2.51 2.40 -14.85
CA PHE A 54 3.39 3.49 -14.40
C PHE A 54 3.89 3.28 -12.97
N ILE A 55 3.18 2.49 -12.18
CA ILE A 55 3.62 2.03 -10.87
C ILE A 55 3.47 0.51 -10.84
N SER A 56 4.59 -0.19 -10.72
CA SER A 56 4.60 -1.63 -10.51
C SER A 56 4.32 -1.97 -9.04
N ARG A 57 3.84 -3.20 -8.81
CA ARG A 57 3.71 -3.77 -7.46
C ARG A 57 5.04 -3.70 -6.68
N GLN A 58 6.17 -3.94 -7.36
CA GLN A 58 7.49 -3.92 -6.72
C GLN A 58 7.87 -2.51 -6.23
N GLU A 59 7.61 -1.47 -7.03
CA GLU A 59 7.88 -0.09 -6.64
C GLU A 59 7.02 0.35 -5.45
N ALA A 60 5.72 0.00 -5.46
CA ALA A 60 4.83 0.28 -4.34
C ALA A 60 5.35 -0.36 -3.04
N PHE A 61 5.73 -1.65 -3.08
CA PHE A 61 6.30 -2.32 -1.90
C PHE A 61 7.64 -1.74 -1.47
N ARG A 62 8.51 -1.36 -2.42
CA ARG A 62 9.78 -0.69 -2.10
C ARG A 62 9.54 0.55 -1.26
N VAL A 63 8.58 1.40 -1.65
CA VAL A 63 8.23 2.61 -0.89
C VAL A 63 7.72 2.24 0.51
N ALA A 64 6.81 1.26 0.62
CA ALA A 64 6.26 0.84 1.90
C ALA A 64 7.35 0.33 2.86
N VAL A 65 8.28 -0.49 2.38
CA VAL A 65 9.39 -1.03 3.18
C VAL A 65 10.35 0.08 3.59
N VAL A 66 10.75 0.96 2.67
CA VAL A 66 11.62 2.10 3.00
C VAL A 66 10.97 3.02 4.04
N ALA A 67 9.65 3.25 3.95
CA ALA A 67 8.91 4.01 4.94
C ALA A 67 8.88 3.31 6.31
N ALA A 68 8.61 2.00 6.33
CA ALA A 68 8.61 1.20 7.56
C ALA A 68 9.99 1.22 8.26
N PHE A 69 11.06 1.34 7.48
CA PHE A 69 12.42 1.34 7.99
C PHE A 69 12.93 2.73 8.45
N ALA A 70 12.13 3.79 8.28
CA ALA A 70 12.51 5.15 8.68
C ALA A 70 13.07 5.27 10.11
N PRO A 71 12.51 4.59 11.12
CA PRO A 71 13.04 4.65 12.47
C PRO A 71 14.45 4.06 12.63
N PHE A 72 14.87 3.14 11.76
CA PHE A 72 16.20 2.53 11.81
C PHE A 72 17.27 3.45 11.22
N TYR A 73 17.03 4.03 10.04
CA TYR A 73 18.00 4.92 9.39
C TYR A 73 17.93 6.39 9.87
N ASN A 74 16.84 6.80 10.52
CA ASN A 74 16.71 8.12 11.19
C ASN A 74 16.71 8.00 12.72
N SER A 75 17.47 7.06 13.26
CA SER A 75 17.34 6.63 14.65
C SER A 75 17.50 7.74 15.69
N LYS A 76 18.31 8.79 15.43
CA LYS A 76 18.41 9.95 16.33
C LYS A 76 17.09 10.71 16.47
N MET A 77 16.39 10.96 15.36
CA MET A 77 15.12 11.68 15.33
C MET A 77 14.00 10.90 16.02
N TYR A 78 13.94 9.59 15.78
CA TYR A 78 12.86 8.74 16.32
C TYR A 78 13.09 8.32 17.79
N ARG A 79 14.33 8.32 18.29
CA ARG A 79 14.61 8.04 19.72
C ARG A 79 14.24 9.21 20.64
N THR A 80 14.35 10.46 20.18
CA THR A 80 14.05 11.65 20.99
C THR A 80 12.60 11.66 21.52
N ARG A 81 11.65 11.10 20.77
CA ARG A 81 10.23 11.08 21.17
C ARG A 81 9.90 10.01 22.21
N ALA A 82 10.72 8.98 22.39
CA ALA A 82 10.52 7.96 23.41
C ALA A 82 10.95 8.44 24.82
N ALA A 83 11.94 9.34 24.91
CA ALA A 83 12.45 9.84 26.19
C ALA A 83 11.58 10.96 26.79
N GLY A 84 10.91 11.78 25.97
CA GLY A 84 10.09 12.90 26.45
C GLY A 84 8.72 12.52 27.05
N ALA A 85 8.22 11.32 26.79
CA ALA A 85 6.93 10.85 27.32
C ALA A 85 7.01 10.28 28.75
N SER A 86 8.21 10.12 29.31
CA SER A 86 8.43 9.57 30.65
C SER A 86 8.52 10.62 31.77
N ASN A 87 8.50 11.92 31.43
CA ASN A 87 8.82 13.00 32.38
C ASN A 87 7.61 13.78 32.94
N SER A 88 6.38 13.28 32.81
CA SER A 88 5.16 13.97 33.27
C SER A 88 4.42 13.26 34.43
N LEU A 89 5.13 12.52 35.28
CA LEU A 89 4.58 11.89 36.49
C LEU A 89 5.39 12.21 37.77
N GLY A 90 6.07 13.35 37.80
CA GLY A 90 6.75 13.87 38.99
C GLY A 90 5.91 14.92 39.70
#